data_AF-A0A086AHL4-F1
#
_entry.id   AF-A0A086AHL4-F1
#
_cell.length_a   1.000
_cell.length_b   1.000
_cell.length_c   1.000
_cell.angle_alpha   90.00
_cell.angle_beta   90.00
_cell.angle_gamma   90.00
#
_symmetry.space_group_name_H-M   'P 1'
#
loop_
_entity.id
_entity.type
_entity.pdbx_description
1 polymer ?
#
loop_
_entity_poly.entity_id
_entity_poly.type
_entity_poly.pdbx_seq_one_letter_code
_entity_poly.pdbx_strand_id
1 'polypeptide(L)'
;MQGENFGSAFASGFLGSLGASAFSSVAGKFANSTVGTISFGAVAGGVGAELSGGNFWQGAVIGGFVAGLNHTMHQVATALEKDPLQKILDKHDIDPTKLSTQETLDKLKIILKKYWDKSAKWAEFATKETITQWEGNEYKGYLTLKAGIIHTSAGGRDYGITNPINGKVLLSTGRNNYSLAGSFIHEMVHSVDVMSGVQGFWNNFYIGHDYIESRAYMEEAKWTGGYINDIGQNHIINSIQVHLSLFNFIR
;
A
#
# COMPACT_ATOMS: atom_id res chain seq x y z
N MET A 1 -44.99 0.54 1.16
CA MET A 1 -43.60 0.78 0.71
C MET A 1 -42.68 0.29 1.81
N GLN A 2 -42.23 -0.97 1.72
CA GLN A 2 -41.21 -1.55 2.61
C GLN A 2 -39.90 -1.55 1.83
N GLY A 3 -38.84 -1.05 2.48
CA GLY A 3 -37.62 -0.59 1.85
C GLY A 3 -36.84 -1.71 1.16
N GLU A 4 -36.69 -1.54 -0.15
CA GLU A 4 -35.55 -2.08 -0.88
C GLU A 4 -34.28 -1.67 -0.12
N ASN A 5 -33.51 -2.65 0.35
CA ASN A 5 -32.26 -2.38 1.05
C ASN A 5 -31.38 -1.53 0.14
N PHE A 6 -30.71 -0.53 0.70
CA PHE A 6 -29.79 0.34 -0.03
C PHE A 6 -28.87 -0.41 -1.02
N GLY A 7 -28.46 -1.64 -0.67
CA GLY A 7 -27.70 -2.54 -1.54
C GLY A 7 -28.41 -2.93 -2.84
N SER A 8 -29.71 -3.25 -2.83
CA SER A 8 -30.47 -3.61 -4.04
C SER A 8 -30.78 -2.38 -4.91
N ALA A 9 -31.04 -1.23 -4.28
CA ALA A 9 -31.24 0.05 -4.99
C ALA A 9 -29.92 0.58 -5.60
N PHE A 10 -28.81 0.44 -4.88
CA PHE A 10 -27.48 0.78 -5.37
C PHE A 10 -27.00 -0.22 -6.44
N ALA A 11 -27.22 -1.53 -6.26
CA ALA A 11 -26.88 -2.55 -7.24
C ALA A 11 -27.69 -2.41 -8.53
N SER A 12 -29.00 -2.14 -8.43
CA SER A 12 -29.83 -1.88 -9.62
C SER A 12 -29.49 -0.55 -10.30
N GLY A 13 -29.17 0.51 -9.55
CA GLY A 13 -28.69 1.78 -10.08
C GLY A 13 -27.28 1.70 -10.70
N PHE A 14 -26.38 0.93 -10.10
CA PHE A 14 -25.02 0.68 -10.58
C PHE A 14 -25.03 -0.28 -11.77
N LEU A 15 -25.66 -1.44 -11.70
CA LEU A 15 -25.76 -2.38 -12.84
C LEU A 15 -26.59 -1.80 -13.99
N GLY A 16 -27.62 -1.00 -13.69
CA GLY A 16 -28.41 -0.28 -14.69
C GLY A 16 -27.63 0.83 -15.41
N SER A 17 -26.60 1.40 -14.77
CA SER A 17 -25.69 2.37 -15.40
C SER A 17 -24.42 1.72 -15.99
N LEU A 18 -24.07 0.50 -15.55
CA LEU A 18 -22.82 -0.18 -15.86
C LEU A 18 -23.05 -1.54 -16.53
N GLY A 19 -23.37 -1.52 -17.82
CA GLY A 19 -22.74 -2.53 -18.68
C GLY A 19 -21.22 -2.41 -18.52
N ALA A 20 -20.48 -3.52 -18.48
CA ALA A 20 -19.01 -3.50 -18.29
C ALA A 20 -18.29 -2.57 -19.31
N SER A 21 -18.84 -2.44 -20.53
CA SER A 21 -18.42 -1.49 -21.56
C SER A 21 -18.83 -0.03 -21.26
N ALA A 22 -20.01 0.18 -20.66
CA ALA A 22 -20.50 1.49 -20.25
C ALA A 22 -19.69 2.09 -19.09
N PHE A 23 -19.30 1.32 -18.06
CA PHE A 23 -18.43 1.82 -16.98
C PHE A 23 -17.07 2.27 -17.49
N SER A 24 -16.43 1.45 -18.32
CA SER A 24 -15.13 1.77 -18.90
C SER A 24 -15.20 3.02 -19.79
N SER A 25 -16.31 3.19 -20.53
CA SER A 25 -16.54 4.34 -21.41
C SER A 25 -16.97 5.64 -20.69
N VAL A 26 -17.76 5.55 -19.61
CA VAL A 26 -18.31 6.69 -18.87
C VAL A 26 -17.37 7.15 -17.75
N ALA A 27 -16.70 6.20 -17.09
CA ALA A 27 -15.78 6.50 -15.99
C ALA A 27 -14.31 6.59 -16.41
N GLY A 28 -13.96 6.32 -17.68
CA GLY A 28 -12.69 6.63 -18.33
C GLY A 28 -11.44 6.66 -17.44
N LYS A 29 -11.07 7.86 -16.94
CA LYS A 29 -9.90 8.07 -16.06
C LYS A 29 -10.08 7.53 -14.63
N PHE A 30 -11.30 7.59 -14.09
CA PHE A 30 -11.63 7.07 -12.77
C PHE A 30 -11.58 5.54 -12.75
N ALA A 31 -12.18 4.87 -13.75
CA ALA A 31 -12.12 3.40 -13.87
C ALA A 31 -10.68 2.87 -14.02
N ASN A 32 -9.81 3.61 -14.72
CA ASN A 32 -8.39 3.27 -14.87
C ASN A 32 -7.51 3.70 -13.67
N SER A 33 -8.07 4.39 -12.67
CA SER A 33 -7.34 4.76 -11.45
C SER A 33 -7.37 3.63 -10.42
N THR A 34 -6.35 3.57 -9.55
CA THR A 34 -6.30 2.61 -8.42
C THR A 34 -7.56 2.69 -7.55
N VAL A 35 -8.03 3.91 -7.26
CA VAL A 35 -9.24 4.14 -6.46
C VAL A 35 -10.47 3.57 -7.18
N GLY A 36 -10.68 3.90 -8.46
CA GLY A 36 -11.83 3.40 -9.19
C GLY A 36 -11.81 1.90 -9.45
N THR A 37 -10.62 1.29 -9.57
CA THR A 37 -10.49 -0.17 -9.68
C THR A 37 -10.86 -0.87 -8.37
N ILE A 38 -10.39 -0.36 -7.23
CA ILE A 38 -10.76 -0.86 -5.91
C ILE A 38 -12.26 -0.65 -5.65
N SER A 39 -12.80 0.54 -5.93
CA SER A 39 -14.23 0.84 -5.74
C SER A 39 -15.11 -0.04 -6.62
N PHE A 40 -14.73 -0.26 -7.89
CA PHE A 40 -15.46 -1.17 -8.78
C PHE A 40 -15.42 -2.61 -8.26
N GLY A 41 -14.22 -3.08 -7.88
CA GLY A 41 -14.07 -4.39 -7.26
C GLY A 41 -14.95 -4.54 -6.04
N ALA A 42 -14.98 -3.53 -5.17
CA ALA A 42 -15.77 -3.57 -3.96
C ALA A 42 -17.27 -3.64 -4.26
N VAL A 43 -17.77 -2.84 -5.18
CA VAL A 43 -19.19 -2.94 -5.54
C VAL A 43 -19.51 -4.29 -6.18
N ALA A 44 -18.69 -4.76 -7.11
CA ALA A 44 -18.88 -6.04 -7.78
C ALA A 44 -18.85 -7.22 -6.80
N GLY A 45 -17.93 -7.21 -5.83
CA GLY A 45 -17.82 -8.23 -4.81
C GLY A 45 -19.00 -8.23 -3.83
N GLY A 46 -19.49 -7.05 -3.44
CA GLY A 46 -20.64 -6.94 -2.54
C GLY A 46 -21.93 -7.45 -3.17
N VAL A 47 -22.16 -7.06 -4.43
CA VAL A 47 -23.27 -7.58 -5.25
C VAL A 47 -23.14 -9.09 -5.44
N GLY A 48 -21.93 -9.58 -5.78
CA GLY A 48 -21.68 -11.01 -5.94
C GLY A 48 -21.98 -11.82 -4.69
N ALA A 49 -21.57 -11.33 -3.51
CA ALA A 49 -21.84 -12.00 -2.23
C ALA A 49 -23.33 -12.03 -1.89
N GLU A 50 -24.06 -10.92 -2.06
CA GLU A 50 -25.50 -10.88 -1.79
C GLU A 50 -26.27 -11.84 -2.72
N LEU A 51 -25.90 -11.89 -4.00
CA LEU A 51 -26.48 -12.82 -4.98
C LEU A 51 -26.18 -14.30 -4.67
N SER A 52 -25.05 -14.59 -4.02
CA SER A 52 -24.70 -15.94 -3.57
C SER A 52 -25.16 -16.26 -2.14
N GLY A 53 -26.03 -15.44 -1.54
CA GLY A 53 -26.59 -15.64 -0.20
C GLY A 53 -25.68 -15.23 0.97
N GLY A 54 -24.59 -14.51 0.68
CA GLY A 54 -23.65 -13.96 1.65
C GLY A 54 -23.90 -12.49 2.01
N ASN A 55 -23.03 -11.92 2.83
CA ASN A 55 -23.14 -10.52 3.28
C ASN A 55 -22.51 -9.54 2.26
N PHE A 56 -23.28 -8.52 1.85
CA PHE A 56 -22.83 -7.48 0.93
C PHE A 56 -21.50 -6.82 1.36
N TRP A 57 -21.35 -6.44 2.63
CA TRP A 57 -20.15 -5.74 3.09
C TRP A 57 -18.92 -6.65 3.12
N GLN A 58 -19.10 -7.92 3.46
CA GLN A 58 -18.02 -8.91 3.33
C GLN A 58 -17.62 -9.10 1.88
N GLY A 59 -18.60 -9.24 0.98
CA GLY A 59 -18.35 -9.30 -0.46
C GLY A 59 -17.64 -8.07 -0.98
N ALA A 60 -18.01 -6.88 -0.50
CA ALA A 60 -17.44 -5.63 -0.96
C ALA A 60 -15.99 -5.45 -0.53
N VAL A 61 -15.67 -5.85 0.68
CA VAL A 61 -14.28 -5.90 1.16
C VAL A 61 -13.47 -6.87 0.30
N ILE A 62 -13.99 -8.08 0.04
CA ILE A 62 -13.31 -9.10 -0.77
C ILE A 62 -13.10 -8.63 -2.21
N GLY A 63 -14.12 -8.07 -2.84
CA GLY A 63 -14.04 -7.62 -4.23
C GLY A 63 -13.09 -6.44 -4.41
N GLY A 64 -13.08 -5.48 -3.48
CA GLY A 64 -12.16 -4.35 -3.52
C GLY A 64 -10.71 -4.78 -3.36
N PHE A 65 -10.49 -5.79 -2.50
CA PHE A 65 -9.20 -6.43 -2.29
C PHE A 65 -8.69 -7.11 -3.57
N VAL A 66 -9.49 -8.01 -4.17
CA VAL A 66 -9.10 -8.76 -5.39
C VAL A 66 -8.83 -7.80 -6.55
N ALA A 67 -9.65 -6.76 -6.74
CA ALA A 67 -9.42 -5.79 -7.79
C ALA A 67 -8.15 -4.95 -7.55
N GLY A 68 -7.90 -4.55 -6.30
CA GLY A 68 -6.69 -3.82 -5.91
C GLY A 68 -5.42 -4.63 -6.15
N LEU A 69 -5.39 -5.89 -5.72
CA LEU A 69 -4.26 -6.80 -5.97
C LEU A 69 -4.09 -7.09 -7.46
N ASN A 70 -5.17 -7.42 -8.18
CA ASN A 70 -5.09 -7.74 -9.60
C ASN A 70 -4.54 -6.57 -10.43
N HIS A 71 -5.00 -5.35 -10.16
CA HIS A 71 -4.47 -4.13 -10.79
C HIS A 71 -2.99 -3.93 -10.52
N THR A 72 -2.59 -4.10 -9.26
CA THR A 72 -1.21 -3.90 -8.81
C THR A 72 -0.29 -4.98 -9.37
N MET A 73 -0.73 -6.26 -9.39
CA MET A 73 0.00 -7.37 -10.03
C MET A 73 0.19 -7.15 -11.52
N HIS A 74 -0.83 -6.68 -12.24
CA HIS A 74 -0.70 -6.37 -13.67
C HIS A 74 0.33 -5.27 -13.92
N GLN A 75 0.40 -4.25 -13.05
CA GLN A 75 1.42 -3.21 -13.12
C GLN A 75 2.82 -3.73 -12.82
N VAL A 76 2.97 -4.59 -11.81
CA VAL A 76 4.25 -5.28 -11.52
C VAL A 76 4.67 -6.13 -12.71
N ALA A 77 3.76 -6.92 -13.29
CA ALA A 77 4.03 -7.74 -14.46
C ALA A 77 4.46 -6.92 -15.68
N THR A 78 3.93 -5.70 -15.84
CA THR A 78 4.35 -4.76 -16.89
C THR A 78 5.73 -4.13 -16.59
N ALA A 79 6.12 -4.07 -15.31
CA ALA A 79 7.40 -3.54 -14.85
C ALA A 79 8.52 -4.59 -14.79
N LEU A 80 8.18 -5.89 -14.84
CA LEU A 80 9.16 -6.95 -15.08
C LEU A 80 9.97 -6.56 -16.33
N GLU A 81 11.29 -6.66 -16.25
CA GLU A 81 12.26 -6.26 -17.29
C GLU A 81 12.62 -4.77 -17.38
N LYS A 82 11.93 -3.87 -16.67
CA LYS A 82 12.26 -2.43 -16.65
C LYS A 82 12.43 -2.01 -15.21
N ASP A 83 13.63 -2.04 -14.66
CA ASP A 83 13.95 -1.42 -13.36
C ASP A 83 13.81 0.12 -13.47
N PRO A 84 12.65 0.74 -13.14
CA PRO A 84 12.45 2.16 -13.33
C PRO A 84 13.12 2.94 -12.19
N LEU A 85 13.40 2.31 -11.05
CA LEU A 85 14.14 2.90 -9.95
C LEU A 85 15.56 3.22 -10.39
N GLN A 86 16.27 2.26 -10.98
CA GLN A 86 17.60 2.52 -11.52
C GLN A 86 17.58 3.67 -12.53
N LYS A 87 16.62 3.65 -13.46
CA LYS A 87 16.46 4.72 -14.47
C LYS A 87 16.20 6.09 -13.86
N ILE A 88 15.40 6.18 -12.79
CA ILE A 88 15.10 7.47 -12.16
C ILE A 88 16.29 7.98 -11.35
N LEU A 89 17.04 7.08 -10.69
CA LEU A 89 18.26 7.45 -9.99
C LEU A 89 19.32 7.97 -10.96
N ASP A 90 19.55 7.27 -12.07
CA ASP A 90 20.50 7.68 -13.12
C ASP A 90 20.12 9.04 -13.72
N LYS A 91 18.83 9.25 -14.01
CA LYS A 91 18.32 10.51 -14.57
C LYS A 91 18.55 11.72 -13.65
N HIS A 92 18.68 11.50 -12.36
CA HIS A 92 18.83 12.54 -11.34
C HIS A 92 20.25 12.58 -10.74
N ASP A 93 21.22 11.96 -11.42
CA ASP A 93 22.63 11.91 -11.01
C ASP A 93 22.82 11.32 -9.60
N ILE A 94 22.01 10.31 -9.25
CA ILE A 94 22.11 9.56 -7.99
C ILE A 94 22.74 8.20 -8.29
N ASP A 95 23.99 8.02 -7.87
CA ASP A 95 24.67 6.73 -8.00
C ASP A 95 24.02 5.69 -7.07
N PRO A 96 23.40 4.61 -7.59
CA PRO A 96 22.66 3.63 -6.80
C PRO A 96 23.53 2.89 -5.77
N THR A 97 24.83 2.79 -6.00
CA THR A 97 25.77 1.99 -5.20
C THR A 97 26.38 2.76 -4.03
N LYS A 98 26.40 4.09 -4.13
CA LYS A 98 26.94 4.96 -3.07
C LYS A 98 26.06 4.96 -1.84
N LEU A 99 26.68 5.20 -0.69
CA LEU A 99 25.98 5.39 0.56
C LEU A 99 25.00 6.57 0.47
N SER A 100 23.85 6.36 1.08
CA SER A 100 22.77 7.33 1.20
C SER A 100 23.21 8.57 1.95
N THR A 101 22.79 9.73 1.45
CA THR A 101 23.03 11.04 2.07
C THR A 101 21.70 11.77 2.27
N GLN A 102 21.72 12.83 3.10
CA GLN A 102 20.56 13.72 3.23
C GLN A 102 20.17 14.34 1.88
N GLU A 103 21.15 14.68 1.04
CA GLU A 103 20.91 15.18 -0.31
C GLU A 103 20.12 14.16 -1.16
N THR A 104 20.47 12.88 -1.09
CA THR A 104 19.70 11.83 -1.78
C THR A 104 18.26 11.80 -1.26
N LEU A 105 18.06 11.79 0.06
CA LEU A 105 16.73 11.75 0.65
C LEU A 105 15.88 12.94 0.22
N ASP A 106 16.44 14.14 0.20
CA ASP A 106 15.74 15.35 -0.22
C ASP A 106 15.40 15.33 -1.72
N LYS A 107 16.30 14.79 -2.57
CA LYS A 107 15.98 14.52 -3.98
C LYS A 107 14.83 13.52 -4.11
N LEU A 108 14.81 12.44 -3.34
CA LEU A 108 13.73 11.44 -3.39
C LEU A 108 12.37 12.06 -3.05
N LYS A 109 12.27 12.95 -2.06
CA LYS A 109 11.03 13.69 -1.73
C LYS A 109 10.48 14.46 -2.95
N ILE A 110 11.35 14.99 -3.79
CA ILE A 110 10.99 15.74 -5.01
C ILE A 110 10.68 14.79 -6.18
N ILE A 111 11.54 13.80 -6.43
CA ILE A 111 11.42 12.85 -7.54
C ILE A 111 10.15 12.02 -7.41
N LEU A 112 9.85 11.57 -6.20
CA LEU A 112 8.72 10.71 -5.86
C LEU A 112 7.53 11.52 -5.33
N LYS A 113 7.34 12.73 -5.86
CA LYS A 113 6.30 13.70 -5.46
C LYS A 113 4.89 13.10 -5.40
N LYS A 114 4.59 12.13 -6.27
CA LYS A 114 3.27 11.47 -6.29
C LYS A 114 2.92 10.76 -4.97
N TYR A 115 3.91 10.27 -4.23
CA TYR A 115 3.70 9.70 -2.90
C TYR A 115 3.88 10.78 -1.83
N TRP A 116 4.96 11.57 -1.92
CA TRP A 116 5.25 12.64 -0.97
C TRP A 116 4.08 13.60 -0.76
N ASP A 117 3.41 14.02 -1.83
CA ASP A 117 2.29 14.97 -1.75
C ASP A 117 1.08 14.43 -0.98
N LYS A 118 0.94 13.11 -0.93
CA LYS A 118 -0.18 12.39 -0.31
C LYS A 118 0.20 11.81 1.06
N SER A 119 1.49 11.82 1.41
CA SER A 119 2.01 11.30 2.67
C SER A 119 1.90 12.34 3.78
N ALA A 120 2.40 12.02 4.96
CA ALA A 120 2.52 12.97 6.07
C ALA A 120 3.48 14.14 5.79
N LYS A 121 4.19 14.12 4.65
CA LYS A 121 5.23 15.10 4.28
C LYS A 121 6.31 15.23 5.33
N TRP A 122 6.63 14.12 5.96
CA TRP A 122 7.70 13.99 6.95
C TRP A 122 8.39 12.65 6.76
N ALA A 123 9.65 12.70 6.33
CA ALA A 123 10.51 11.54 6.18
C ALA A 123 11.94 11.94 6.49
N GLU A 124 12.53 11.31 7.50
CA GLU A 124 13.88 11.64 7.96
C GLU A 124 14.73 10.38 8.17
N PHE A 125 16.05 10.55 8.15
CA PHE A 125 16.94 9.51 8.64
C PHE A 125 16.80 9.34 10.15
N ALA A 126 16.94 8.11 10.62
CA ALA A 126 16.88 7.78 12.03
C ALA A 126 18.10 8.32 12.78
N THR A 127 17.84 9.30 13.64
CA THR A 127 18.73 9.82 14.69
C THR A 127 17.97 9.78 16.01
N LYS A 128 18.64 10.05 17.13
CA LYS A 128 17.97 10.11 18.44
C LYS A 128 16.86 11.17 18.46
N GLU A 129 17.10 12.31 17.81
CA GLU A 129 16.20 13.44 17.72
C GLU A 129 14.99 13.11 16.84
N THR A 130 15.21 12.56 15.65
CA THR A 130 14.11 12.23 14.72
C THR A 130 13.30 11.04 15.21
N ILE A 131 13.92 10.08 15.92
CA ILE A 131 13.20 9.02 16.65
C ILE A 131 12.25 9.62 17.66
N THR A 132 12.72 10.54 18.50
CA THR A 132 11.85 11.18 19.50
C THR A 132 10.66 11.91 18.85
N GLN A 133 10.89 12.57 17.71
CA GLN A 133 9.82 13.24 16.95
C GLN A 133 8.84 12.27 16.29
N TRP A 134 9.32 11.11 15.85
CA TRP A 134 8.51 10.05 15.27
C TRP A 134 7.68 9.35 16.33
N GLU A 135 8.26 9.04 17.49
CA GLU A 135 7.61 8.29 18.58
C GLU A 135 6.46 9.08 19.21
N GLY A 136 6.65 10.39 19.38
CA GLY A 136 5.69 11.20 20.14
C GLY A 136 5.54 10.69 21.58
N ASN A 137 4.33 10.77 22.11
CA ASN A 137 4.03 10.25 23.45
C ASN A 137 3.61 8.78 23.40
N GLU A 138 2.99 8.37 22.29
CA GLU A 138 2.32 7.09 22.10
C GLU A 138 3.31 5.93 21.95
N TYR A 139 4.47 6.19 21.33
CA TYR A 139 5.51 5.18 21.08
C TYR A 139 6.83 5.49 21.79
N LYS A 140 6.80 6.25 22.89
CA LYS A 140 8.02 6.67 23.58
C LYS A 140 8.88 5.47 24.00
N GLY A 141 10.11 5.40 23.50
CA GLY A 141 11.06 4.31 23.77
C GLY A 141 10.76 3.01 23.02
N TYR A 142 9.90 3.06 22.00
CA TYR A 142 9.59 1.92 21.14
C TYR A 142 10.73 1.58 20.19
N LEU A 143 11.47 2.61 19.74
CA LEU A 143 12.55 2.47 18.78
C LEU A 143 13.92 2.66 19.44
N THR A 144 14.86 1.85 18.99
CA THR A 144 16.29 2.00 19.31
C THR A 144 17.10 2.04 18.02
N LEU A 145 18.22 2.75 18.05
CA LEU A 145 19.13 2.84 16.90
C LEU A 145 20.41 2.08 17.22
N LYS A 146 20.76 1.08 16.41
CA LYS A 146 22.02 0.33 16.54
C LYS A 146 22.74 0.31 15.20
N ALA A 147 23.95 0.86 15.17
CA ALA A 147 24.77 0.96 13.95
C ALA A 147 24.01 1.56 12.75
N GLY A 148 23.16 2.57 13.00
CA GLY A 148 22.36 3.22 11.97
C GLY A 148 21.08 2.48 11.55
N ILE A 149 20.81 1.30 12.13
CA ILE A 149 19.62 0.48 11.85
C ILE A 149 18.58 0.66 12.96
N ILE A 150 17.32 0.83 12.55
CA ILE A 150 16.17 0.92 13.45
C ILE A 150 15.84 -0.47 14.00
N HIS A 151 15.65 -0.53 15.30
CA HIS A 151 15.18 -1.71 16.01
C HIS A 151 13.92 -1.38 16.80
N THR A 152 12.88 -2.19 16.62
CA THR A 152 11.67 -2.10 17.43
C THR A 152 11.84 -2.85 18.76
N SER A 153 11.04 -2.49 19.76
CA SER A 153 11.00 -3.18 21.06
C SER A 153 10.60 -4.66 20.95
N ALA A 154 9.95 -5.06 19.86
CA ALA A 154 9.65 -6.45 19.52
C ALA A 154 10.87 -7.23 18.99
N GLY A 155 12.05 -6.60 18.88
CA GLY A 155 13.30 -7.23 18.43
C GLY A 155 13.50 -7.23 16.92
N GLY A 156 12.60 -6.62 16.14
CA GLY A 156 12.71 -6.47 14.69
C GLY A 156 13.88 -5.57 14.28
N ARG A 157 14.39 -5.79 13.06
CA ARG A 157 15.34 -4.89 12.38
C ARG A 157 14.62 -4.32 11.17
N ASP A 158 14.56 -3.00 11.10
CA ASP A 158 13.77 -2.32 10.09
C ASP A 158 14.62 -1.28 9.35
N TYR A 159 14.55 -1.27 8.02
CA TYR A 159 15.28 -0.31 7.19
C TYR A 159 14.47 0.96 6.89
N GLY A 160 13.18 0.91 7.18
CA GLY A 160 12.25 2.02 7.22
C GLY A 160 11.14 1.69 8.21
N ILE A 161 10.49 2.70 8.78
CA ILE A 161 9.29 2.51 9.58
C ILE A 161 8.36 3.72 9.49
N THR A 162 7.08 3.45 9.36
CA THR A 162 6.02 4.45 9.31
C THR A 162 5.24 4.48 10.62
N ASN A 163 5.03 5.66 11.19
CA ASN A 163 4.21 5.82 12.38
C ASN A 163 2.74 5.57 11.99
N PRO A 164 2.07 4.57 12.57
CA PRO A 164 0.73 4.18 12.15
C PRO A 164 -0.37 5.17 12.55
N ILE A 165 -0.05 6.18 13.37
CA ILE A 165 -0.99 7.22 13.83
C ILE A 165 -0.90 8.47 12.98
N ASN A 166 0.33 8.93 12.69
CA ASN A 166 0.56 10.23 12.05
C ASN A 166 1.28 10.16 10.70
N GLY A 167 1.63 8.96 10.24
CA GLY A 167 2.24 8.71 8.93
C GLY A 167 3.68 9.20 8.80
N LYS A 168 4.33 9.67 9.87
CA LYS A 168 5.75 10.05 9.83
C LYS A 168 6.63 8.86 9.46
N VAL A 169 7.61 9.08 8.61
CA VAL A 169 8.53 8.02 8.14
C VAL A 169 9.95 8.22 8.69
N LEU A 170 10.51 7.15 9.22
CA LEU A 170 11.94 7.06 9.54
C LEU A 170 12.63 6.06 8.64
N LEU A 171 13.86 6.37 8.23
CA LEU A 171 14.68 5.51 7.41
C LEU A 171 16.03 5.23 8.09
N SER A 172 16.47 3.98 8.04
CA SER A 172 17.79 3.60 8.55
C SER A 172 18.91 4.27 7.74
N THR A 173 20.02 4.56 8.40
CA THR A 173 21.23 5.13 7.79
C THR A 173 22.18 4.03 7.30
N GLY A 174 23.20 4.41 6.52
CA GLY A 174 24.27 3.48 6.10
C GLY A 174 23.89 2.51 4.97
N ARG A 175 22.80 2.79 4.25
CA ARG A 175 22.37 2.00 3.09
C ARG A 175 22.87 2.63 1.80
N ASN A 176 22.89 1.87 0.71
CA ASN A 176 23.14 2.47 -0.61
C ASN A 176 21.89 3.20 -1.13
N ASN A 177 22.05 4.09 -2.11
CA ASN A 177 20.98 4.92 -2.64
C ASN A 177 19.83 4.11 -3.27
N TYR A 178 20.11 2.98 -3.93
CA TYR A 178 19.07 2.11 -4.49
C TYR A 178 18.19 1.52 -3.39
N SER A 179 18.86 0.97 -2.38
CA SER A 179 18.25 0.44 -1.16
C SER A 179 17.40 1.49 -0.43
N LEU A 180 17.94 2.69 -0.23
CA LEU A 180 17.21 3.80 0.38
C LEU A 180 15.95 4.12 -0.42
N ALA A 181 16.06 4.22 -1.74
CA ALA A 181 14.94 4.61 -2.58
C ALA A 181 13.81 3.56 -2.57
N GLY A 182 14.15 2.26 -2.56
CA GLY A 182 13.18 1.18 -2.36
C GLY A 182 12.42 1.30 -1.04
N SER A 183 13.13 1.46 0.09
CA SER A 183 12.46 1.64 1.39
C SER A 183 11.73 2.97 1.51
N PHE A 184 12.22 4.04 0.88
CA PHE A 184 11.48 5.29 0.82
C PHE A 184 10.14 5.08 0.13
N ILE A 185 10.09 4.38 -1.00
CA ILE A 185 8.83 4.05 -1.69
C ILE A 185 7.92 3.23 -0.78
N HIS A 186 8.44 2.17 -0.19
CA HIS A 186 7.71 1.27 0.72
C HIS A 186 7.05 2.06 1.87
N GLU A 187 7.84 2.82 2.62
CA GLU A 187 7.33 3.60 3.75
C GLU A 187 6.42 4.76 3.31
N MET A 188 6.67 5.35 2.14
CA MET A 188 5.76 6.37 1.62
C MET A 188 4.38 5.78 1.30
N VAL A 189 4.25 4.52 0.87
CA VAL A 189 2.94 3.87 0.69
C VAL A 189 2.23 3.74 2.03
N HIS A 190 2.91 3.25 3.07
CA HIS A 190 2.36 3.18 4.42
C HIS A 190 1.91 4.55 4.92
N SER A 191 2.73 5.58 4.71
CA SER A 191 2.39 6.95 5.08
C SER A 191 1.12 7.44 4.35
N VAL A 192 1.01 7.17 3.05
CA VAL A 192 -0.19 7.48 2.26
C VAL A 192 -1.40 6.69 2.77
N ASP A 193 -1.24 5.43 3.15
CA ASP A 193 -2.32 4.59 3.65
C ASP A 193 -2.82 5.07 5.03
N VAL A 194 -1.93 5.59 5.88
CA VAL A 194 -2.31 6.31 7.12
C VAL A 194 -3.07 7.59 6.79
N MET A 195 -2.49 8.47 5.97
CA MET A 195 -3.05 9.80 5.68
C MET A 195 -4.39 9.74 4.92
N SER A 196 -4.62 8.68 4.16
CA SER A 196 -5.88 8.45 3.43
C SER A 196 -6.92 7.68 4.23
N GLY A 197 -6.57 7.16 5.41
CA GLY A 197 -7.44 6.31 6.23
C GLY A 197 -7.59 4.87 5.72
N VAL A 198 -6.88 4.49 4.66
CA VAL A 198 -6.87 3.11 4.12
C VAL A 198 -6.37 2.14 5.19
N GLN A 199 -5.27 2.44 5.87
CA GLN A 199 -4.77 1.60 6.97
C GLN A 199 -5.81 1.43 8.07
N GLY A 200 -6.43 2.53 8.52
CA GLY A 200 -7.46 2.50 9.56
C GLY A 200 -8.69 1.68 9.16
N PHE A 201 -9.12 1.77 7.90
CA PHE A 201 -10.21 0.95 7.36
C PHE A 201 -9.85 -0.54 7.36
N TRP A 202 -8.68 -0.89 6.80
CA TRP A 202 -8.29 -2.30 6.62
C TRP A 202 -7.94 -3.00 7.93
N ASN A 203 -7.40 -2.28 8.91
CA ASN A 203 -7.10 -2.83 10.24
C ASN A 203 -8.34 -3.30 11.02
N ASN A 204 -9.56 -2.97 10.57
CA ASN A 204 -10.80 -3.55 11.13
C ASN A 204 -11.05 -4.99 10.67
N PHE A 205 -10.27 -5.48 9.70
CA PHE A 205 -10.37 -6.84 9.19
C PHE A 205 -9.14 -7.63 9.60
N TYR A 206 -9.32 -8.93 9.86
CA TYR A 206 -8.22 -9.82 10.22
C TYR A 206 -7.06 -9.83 9.20
N ILE A 207 -7.36 -9.58 7.92
CA ILE A 207 -6.37 -9.48 6.83
C ILE A 207 -5.70 -8.10 6.69
N GLY A 208 -6.10 -7.14 7.52
CA GLY A 208 -5.78 -5.73 7.33
C GLY A 208 -4.28 -5.46 7.26
N HIS A 209 -3.55 -6.01 8.22
CA HIS A 209 -2.09 -5.88 8.29
C HIS A 209 -1.41 -6.41 7.03
N ASP A 210 -1.68 -7.67 6.65
CA ASP A 210 -1.06 -8.29 5.47
C ASP A 210 -1.43 -7.58 4.17
N TYR A 211 -2.65 -7.01 4.06
CA TYR A 211 -3.04 -6.22 2.91
C TYR A 211 -2.23 -4.92 2.77
N ILE A 212 -2.06 -4.19 3.87
CA ILE A 212 -1.32 -2.93 3.88
C ILE A 212 0.15 -3.17 3.55
N GLU A 213 0.77 -4.20 4.13
CA GLU A 213 2.13 -4.62 3.77
C GLU A 213 2.24 -5.04 2.30
N SER A 214 1.29 -5.84 1.81
CA SER A 214 1.27 -6.28 0.41
C SER A 214 1.25 -5.10 -0.57
N ARG A 215 0.48 -4.04 -0.27
CA ARG A 215 0.45 -2.83 -1.10
C ARG A 215 1.81 -2.16 -1.18
N ALA A 216 2.48 -2.00 -0.05
CA ALA A 216 3.80 -1.37 0.02
C ALA A 216 4.84 -2.18 -0.77
N TYR A 217 4.91 -3.50 -0.56
CA TYR A 217 5.83 -4.38 -1.28
C TYR A 217 5.55 -4.46 -2.78
N MET A 218 4.28 -4.53 -3.19
CA MET A 218 3.94 -4.57 -4.61
C MET A 218 4.20 -3.23 -5.30
N GLU A 219 4.01 -2.10 -4.61
CA GLU A 219 4.37 -0.80 -5.18
C GLU A 219 5.89 -0.68 -5.32
N GLU A 220 6.67 -1.09 -4.31
CA GLU A 220 8.13 -1.18 -4.40
C GLU A 220 8.56 -2.05 -5.59
N ALA A 221 7.92 -3.20 -5.79
CA ALA A 221 8.17 -4.10 -6.92
C ALA A 221 7.97 -3.43 -8.29
N LYS A 222 7.01 -2.51 -8.43
CA LYS A 222 6.83 -1.75 -9.69
C LYS A 222 8.06 -0.90 -10.02
N TRP A 223 8.83 -0.50 -9.00
CA TRP A 223 10.04 0.29 -9.15
C TRP A 223 11.30 -0.57 -9.23
N THR A 224 11.34 -1.74 -8.60
CA THR A 224 12.54 -2.58 -8.55
C THR A 224 12.59 -3.65 -9.64
N GLY A 225 11.80 -3.50 -10.71
CA GLY A 225 11.73 -4.47 -11.80
C GLY A 225 11.05 -5.78 -11.42
N GLY A 226 10.13 -5.74 -10.45
CA GLY A 226 9.35 -6.88 -9.97
C GLY A 226 9.98 -7.67 -8.83
N TYR A 227 11.06 -7.17 -8.22
CA TYR A 227 11.68 -7.83 -7.07
C TYR A 227 10.78 -7.73 -5.83
N ILE A 228 10.46 -8.87 -5.23
CA ILE A 228 9.75 -9.00 -3.95
C ILE A 228 10.50 -10.03 -3.11
N ASN A 229 10.94 -9.64 -1.91
CA ASN A 229 11.61 -10.53 -0.98
C ASN A 229 10.63 -11.50 -0.29
N ASP A 230 11.14 -12.47 0.45
CA ASP A 230 10.32 -13.51 1.09
C ASP A 230 9.29 -12.93 2.09
N ILE A 231 9.62 -11.83 2.77
CA ILE A 231 8.70 -11.14 3.69
C ILE A 231 7.51 -10.58 2.92
N GLY A 232 7.77 -9.85 1.84
CA GLY A 232 6.73 -9.32 0.97
C GLY A 232 5.90 -10.40 0.30
N GLN A 233 6.53 -11.50 -0.14
CA GLN A 233 5.81 -12.65 -0.67
C GLN A 233 4.88 -13.26 0.38
N ASN A 234 5.33 -13.39 1.63
CA ASN A 234 4.50 -13.90 2.72
C ASN A 234 3.30 -12.99 3.01
N HIS A 235 3.47 -11.67 3.06
CA HIS A 235 2.33 -10.75 3.22
C HIS A 235 1.34 -10.87 2.06
N ILE A 236 1.83 -10.94 0.82
CA ILE A 236 0.99 -11.14 -0.37
C ILE A 236 0.24 -12.47 -0.27
N ILE A 237 0.94 -13.56 0.04
CA ILE A 237 0.34 -14.89 0.18
C ILE A 237 -0.67 -14.92 1.33
N ASN A 238 -0.36 -14.36 2.50
CA ASN A 238 -1.26 -14.34 3.66
C ASN A 238 -2.52 -13.53 3.37
N SER A 239 -2.35 -12.38 2.72
CA SER A 239 -3.47 -11.56 2.25
C SER A 239 -4.38 -12.35 1.30
N ILE A 240 -3.82 -13.28 0.52
CA ILE A 240 -4.54 -14.18 -0.41
C ILE A 240 -4.97 -15.51 0.25
N GLN A 241 -4.33 -16.02 1.30
CA GLN A 241 -4.66 -17.35 1.87
C GLN A 241 -5.86 -17.27 2.81
N VAL A 242 -6.02 -16.18 3.56
CA VAL A 242 -7.23 -15.96 4.37
C VAL A 242 -8.48 -15.94 3.47
N HIS A 243 -8.37 -15.47 2.24
CA HIS A 243 -9.41 -15.55 1.19
C HIS A 243 -9.91 -16.98 0.96
N LEU A 244 -9.03 -17.98 0.89
CA LEU A 244 -9.43 -19.38 0.66
C LEU A 244 -10.11 -20.00 1.89
N SER A 245 -9.70 -19.60 3.10
CA SER A 245 -10.33 -20.08 4.34
C SER A 245 -11.74 -19.54 4.56
N LEU A 246 -12.04 -18.31 4.11
CA LEU A 246 -13.37 -17.71 4.18
C LEU A 246 -14.36 -18.33 3.18
N PHE A 247 -13.88 -18.77 2.01
CA PHE A 247 -14.71 -19.52 1.04
C PHE A 247 -15.11 -20.92 1.54
N ASN A 248 -14.27 -21.57 2.35
CA ASN A 248 -14.58 -22.88 2.92
C ASN A 248 -15.58 -22.85 4.08
N PHE A 249 -15.93 -21.67 4.61
CA PHE A 249 -16.98 -21.51 5.63
C PHE A 249 -18.39 -21.32 5.03
N ILE A 250 -18.52 -21.26 3.70
CA ILE A 250 -19.81 -21.11 2.98
C ILE A 250 -20.23 -22.45 2.35
N ARG A 251 -19.92 -23.59 3.00
CA ARG A 251 -20.47 -24.90 2.66
C ARG A 251 -21.28 -25.48 3.81
#